data_AF-A0A936IF37-F1
#
_entry.id   AF-A0A936IF37-F1
#
_cell.length_a   1.000
_cell.length_b   1.000
_cell.length_c   1.000
_cell.angle_alpha   90.00
_cell.angle_beta   90.00
_cell.angle_gamma   90.00
#
_symmetry.space_group_name_H-M   'P 1'
#
loop_
_entity.id
_entity.type
_entity.pdbx_description
1 polymer ?
#
loop_
_entity_poly.entity_id
_entity_poly.type
_entity_poly.pdbx_seq_one_letter_code
_entity_poly.pdbx_strand_id
1 'polypeptide(L)'
;MFNYDWFHGSGLKRQIDEAKRRCGLRKFPDAPRDPNADPGQPFRDYVSQLETRTILYLKDGLSYEMREIAEIGTSSALAFECVPVDENYQVGAYVIVVPFEDITRVEVFAVHPDEKPTENLRIPGFRAGAGEGRD
;
A
#
# COMPACT_ATOMS: atom_id res chain seq x y z
N MET A 1 9.82 11.14 -9.14
CA MET A 1 9.09 11.92 -8.11
C MET A 1 7.62 11.59 -8.26
N PHE A 2 6.88 11.48 -7.16
CA PHE A 2 5.45 11.19 -7.19
C PHE A 2 4.67 12.37 -7.77
N ASN A 3 3.66 12.11 -8.58
CA ASN A 3 2.84 13.11 -9.24
C ASN A 3 1.50 12.49 -9.68
N TYR A 4 0.64 13.28 -10.30
CA TYR A 4 -0.66 12.85 -10.80
C TYR A 4 -0.57 11.59 -11.67
N ASP A 5 0.29 11.60 -12.69
CA ASP A 5 0.44 10.47 -13.64
C ASP A 5 0.97 9.19 -12.98
N TRP A 6 1.74 9.32 -11.90
CA TRP A 6 2.22 8.16 -11.16
C TRP A 6 1.07 7.42 -10.49
N PHE A 7 0.14 8.15 -9.85
CA PHE A 7 -1.00 7.55 -9.14
C PHE A 7 -2.17 7.19 -10.05
N HIS A 8 -2.51 8.04 -11.03
CA HIS A 8 -3.68 7.84 -11.91
C HIS A 8 -3.32 7.14 -13.24
N GLY A 9 -2.04 7.11 -13.60
CA GLY A 9 -1.54 6.37 -14.73
C GLY A 9 -1.12 4.94 -14.35
N SER A 10 -0.04 4.45 -14.95
CA SER A 10 0.43 3.07 -14.73
C SER A 10 1.40 2.91 -13.56
N GLY A 11 1.84 4.00 -12.91
CA GLY A 11 2.89 3.96 -11.88
C GLY A 11 2.51 3.10 -10.68
N LEU A 12 1.44 3.46 -9.98
CA LEU A 12 0.92 2.72 -8.83
C LEU A 12 0.54 1.29 -9.22
N LYS A 13 -0.17 1.12 -10.33
CA LYS A 13 -0.56 -0.21 -10.83
C LYS A 13 0.65 -1.13 -11.04
N ARG A 14 1.75 -0.63 -11.64
CA ARG A 14 2.98 -1.42 -11.84
C ARG A 14 3.60 -1.87 -10.51
N GLN A 15 3.56 -1.03 -9.48
CA GLN A 15 4.05 -1.41 -8.14
C GLN A 15 3.17 -2.49 -7.50
N ILE A 16 1.85 -2.37 -7.63
CA ILE A 16 0.89 -3.38 -7.18
C ILE A 16 1.15 -4.72 -7.87
N ASP A 17 1.25 -4.72 -9.20
CA ASP A 17 1.48 -5.92 -10.00
C ASP A 17 2.82 -6.59 -9.61
N GLU A 18 3.88 -5.81 -9.41
CA GLU A 18 5.20 -6.34 -9.01
C GLU A 18 5.18 -6.88 -7.57
N ALA A 19 4.50 -6.22 -6.63
CA ALA A 19 4.35 -6.72 -5.26
C ALA A 19 3.62 -8.07 -5.23
N LYS A 20 2.51 -8.18 -5.96
CA LYS A 20 1.76 -9.44 -6.11
C LYS A 20 2.60 -10.53 -6.78
N ARG A 21 3.31 -10.20 -7.85
CA ARG A 21 4.20 -11.14 -8.56
C ARG A 21 5.29 -11.68 -7.64
N ARG A 22 5.92 -10.83 -6.83
CA ARG A 22 6.95 -11.25 -5.85
C ARG A 22 6.40 -12.18 -4.78
N CYS A 23 5.17 -11.94 -4.33
CA CYS A 23 4.47 -12.85 -3.42
C CYS A 23 4.23 -14.21 -4.08
N GLY A 24 3.72 -14.23 -5.32
CA GLY A 24 3.55 -15.44 -6.13
C GLY A 24 4.86 -16.21 -6.33
N LEU A 25 5.94 -15.55 -6.75
CA LEU A 25 7.25 -16.19 -6.96
C LEU A 25 7.85 -16.77 -5.68
N ARG A 26 7.48 -16.24 -4.50
CA ARG A 26 7.89 -16.82 -3.21
C ARG A 26 7.10 -18.10 -2.91
N LYS A 27 5.80 -18.13 -3.23
CA LYS A 27 4.93 -19.29 -3.02
C LYS A 27 5.17 -20.41 -4.04
N PHE A 28 5.52 -20.05 -5.26
CA PHE A 28 5.82 -20.95 -6.37
C PHE A 28 7.26 -20.71 -6.87
N PRO A 29 8.28 -21.27 -6.19
CA PRO A 29 9.68 -21.03 -6.54
C PRO A 29 10.07 -21.48 -7.97
N ASP A 30 9.34 -22.46 -8.50
CA ASP A 30 9.56 -23.02 -9.84
C ASP A 30 8.87 -22.22 -10.96
N ALA A 31 8.06 -21.21 -10.61
CA ALA A 31 7.42 -20.37 -11.61
C ALA A 31 8.48 -19.57 -12.40
N PRO A 32 8.27 -19.35 -13.71
CA PRO A 32 9.16 -18.54 -14.54
C PRO A 32 9.38 -17.14 -13.96
N ARG A 33 10.63 -16.68 -13.94
CA ARG A 33 10.97 -15.32 -13.49
C ARG A 33 10.76 -14.27 -14.57
N ASP A 34 10.75 -14.69 -15.84
CA ASP A 34 10.39 -13.84 -16.97
C ASP A 34 8.90 -13.46 -16.85
N PRO A 35 8.56 -12.17 -16.74
CA PRO A 35 7.17 -11.73 -16.62
C PRO A 35 6.32 -12.03 -17.88
N ASN A 36 6.93 -12.35 -19.02
CA ASN A 36 6.22 -12.68 -20.26
C ASN A 36 5.95 -14.18 -20.43
N ALA A 37 6.56 -15.03 -19.60
CA ALA A 37 6.33 -16.46 -19.63
C ALA A 37 5.04 -16.82 -18.87
N ASP A 38 4.35 -17.88 -19.32
CA ASP A 38 3.16 -18.38 -18.63
C ASP A 38 3.55 -19.07 -17.30
N PRO A 39 3.13 -18.55 -16.13
CA PRO A 39 3.45 -19.15 -14.84
C PRO A 39 2.52 -20.30 -14.45
N GLY A 40 1.57 -20.66 -15.30
CA GLY A 40 0.55 -21.68 -15.04
C GLY A 40 -0.65 -21.15 -14.25
N GLN A 41 -1.73 -21.94 -14.26
CA GLN A 41 -2.99 -21.58 -13.61
C GLN A 41 -2.88 -21.43 -12.08
N PRO A 42 -2.21 -22.32 -11.33
CA PRO A 42 -2.13 -22.21 -9.88
C PRO A 42 -1.49 -20.89 -9.40
N PHE A 43 -0.48 -20.40 -10.13
CA PHE A 43 0.16 -19.13 -9.83
C PHE A 43 -0.80 -17.95 -10.02
N ARG A 44 -1.55 -17.95 -11.14
CA ARG A 44 -2.54 -16.90 -11.43
C ARG A 44 -3.65 -16.86 -10.39
N ASP A 45 -4.14 -18.03 -9.99
CA ASP A 45 -5.19 -18.16 -8.99
C ASP A 45 -4.73 -17.66 -7.62
N TYR A 46 -3.49 -17.94 -7.24
CA TYR A 46 -2.93 -17.39 -5.99
C TYR A 46 -2.76 -15.87 -6.06
N VAL A 47 -2.20 -15.34 -7.15
CA VAL A 47 -1.99 -13.90 -7.32
C VAL A 47 -3.30 -13.10 -7.34
N SER A 48 -4.37 -13.66 -7.90
CA SER A 48 -5.69 -13.02 -7.93
C SER A 48 -6.31 -12.88 -6.54
N GLN A 49 -5.98 -13.79 -5.62
CA GLN A 49 -6.45 -13.78 -4.23
C GLN A 49 -5.68 -12.79 -3.33
N LEU A 50 -4.54 -12.27 -3.77
CA LEU A 50 -3.73 -11.35 -2.95
C LEU A 50 -4.44 -10.01 -2.73
N GLU A 51 -4.52 -9.61 -1.47
CA GLU A 51 -4.84 -8.24 -1.06
C GLU A 51 -3.59 -7.36 -1.20
N THR A 52 -3.79 -6.06 -1.48
CA THR A 52 -2.70 -5.08 -1.48
C THR A 52 -2.96 -3.94 -0.53
N ARG A 53 -1.92 -3.50 0.17
CA ARG A 53 -1.92 -2.34 1.05
C ARG A 53 -0.94 -1.31 0.49
N THR A 54 -1.37 -0.06 0.38
CA THR A 54 -0.54 1.04 -0.12
C THR A 54 -0.33 2.04 1.00
N ILE A 55 0.93 2.36 1.32
CA ILE A 55 1.28 3.24 2.43
C ILE A 55 2.07 4.41 1.90
N LEU A 56 1.61 5.61 2.24
CA LEU A 56 2.24 6.86 1.90
C LEU A 56 2.99 7.38 3.11
N TYR A 57 4.23 7.81 2.91
CA TYR A 57 5.04 8.50 3.91
C TYR A 57 5.21 9.95 3.50
N LEU A 58 4.91 10.87 4.40
CA LEU A 58 4.99 12.30 4.16
C LEU A 58 6.25 12.92 4.78
N LYS A 59 6.63 14.10 4.29
CA LYS A 59 7.80 14.86 4.80
C LYS A 59 7.69 15.25 6.27
N ASP A 60 6.46 15.41 6.78
CA ASP A 60 6.17 15.74 8.17
C ASP A 60 6.36 14.53 9.13
N GLY A 61 6.66 13.35 8.59
CA GLY A 61 6.85 12.12 9.34
C GLY A 61 5.56 11.32 9.57
N LEU A 62 4.41 11.79 9.06
CA LEU A 62 3.16 11.04 9.10
C LEU A 62 3.13 9.96 8.01
N SER A 63 2.34 8.92 8.25
CA SER A 63 2.08 7.86 7.29
C SER A 63 0.62 7.50 7.22
N TYR A 64 0.11 7.25 6.02
CA TYR A 64 -1.28 6.88 5.77
C TYR A 64 -1.36 5.59 4.96
N GLU A 65 -2.23 4.67 5.39
CA GLU A 65 -2.65 3.56 4.53
C GLU A 65 -3.78 4.04 3.64
N MET A 66 -3.53 4.05 2.33
CA MET A 66 -4.51 4.40 1.32
C MET A 66 -5.38 3.19 0.99
N ARG A 67 -6.69 3.39 1.10
CA ARG A 67 -7.72 2.42 0.70
C ARG A 67 -8.11 2.61 -0.76
N GLU A 68 -8.45 3.83 -1.15
CA GLU A 68 -8.94 4.16 -2.49
C GLU A 68 -8.57 5.59 -2.88
N ILE A 69 -8.23 5.83 -4.15
CA ILE A 69 -8.01 7.20 -4.67
C ILE A 69 -9.37 7.88 -4.83
N ALA A 70 -9.49 9.10 -4.30
CA ALA A 70 -10.70 9.90 -4.39
C ALA A 70 -10.58 10.92 -5.53
N GLU A 71 -11.47 10.84 -6.51
CA GLU A 71 -11.51 11.76 -7.65
C GLU A 71 -12.25 13.05 -7.30
N ILE A 72 -11.54 14.02 -6.71
CA ILE A 72 -12.12 15.31 -6.28
C ILE A 72 -11.80 16.48 -7.22
N GLY A 73 -11.23 16.20 -8.40
CA GLY A 73 -11.00 17.20 -9.45
C GLY A 73 -9.74 18.06 -9.29
N THR A 74 -8.76 17.63 -8.49
CA THR A 74 -7.49 18.35 -8.29
C THR A 74 -6.31 17.61 -8.91
N SER A 75 -5.51 18.27 -9.76
CA SER A 75 -4.33 17.65 -10.40
C SER A 75 -3.00 17.96 -9.72
N SER A 76 -2.98 18.81 -8.69
CA SER A 76 -1.76 19.19 -7.94
C SER A 76 -1.55 18.42 -6.63
N ALA A 77 -2.55 17.63 -6.23
CA ALA A 77 -2.54 16.87 -4.99
C ALA A 77 -3.15 15.48 -5.22
N LEU A 78 -2.78 14.53 -4.37
CA LEU A 78 -3.45 13.24 -4.27
C LEU A 78 -4.56 13.35 -3.23
N ALA A 79 -5.79 13.01 -3.63
CA ALA A 79 -6.89 12.80 -2.70
C ALA A 79 -7.18 11.31 -2.59
N PHE A 80 -7.39 10.82 -1.37
CA PHE A 80 -7.62 9.39 -1.15
C PHE A 80 -8.38 9.12 0.15
N GLU A 81 -9.14 8.03 0.18
CA GLU A 81 -9.67 7.45 1.41
C GLU A 81 -8.53 6.74 2.16
N CYS A 82 -8.34 7.04 3.45
CA CYS A 82 -7.37 6.37 4.30
C CYS A 82 -8.00 5.40 5.30
N VAL A 83 -7.27 4.35 5.65
CA VAL A 83 -7.66 3.42 6.73
C VAL A 83 -7.22 4.01 8.08
N PRO A 84 -8.14 4.30 9.01
CA PRO A 84 -7.78 4.78 10.34
C PRO A 84 -7.02 3.71 11.14
N VAL A 85 -5.96 4.13 11.82
CA VAL A 85 -5.21 3.25 12.74
C VAL A 85 -6.03 2.96 14.00
N ASP A 86 -6.85 3.92 14.44
CA ASP A 86 -7.72 3.76 15.61
C ASP A 86 -9.01 3.02 15.22
N GLU A 87 -9.20 1.85 15.82
CA GLU A 87 -10.33 0.94 15.57
C GLU A 87 -11.68 1.59 15.89
N ASN A 88 -11.72 2.54 16.84
CA ASN A 88 -12.96 3.25 17.20
C ASN A 88 -13.49 4.14 16.07
N TYR A 89 -12.62 4.51 15.13
CA TYR A 89 -12.95 5.41 14.02
C TYR A 89 -13.14 4.67 12.68
N GLN A 90 -13.08 3.33 12.66
CA GLN A 90 -13.27 2.53 11.44
C GLN A 90 -14.72 2.49 10.92
N VAL A 91 -15.67 3.13 11.62
CA VAL A 91 -17.08 3.25 11.19
C VAL A 91 -17.31 4.32 10.12
N GLY A 92 -16.33 5.21 9.88
CA GLY A 92 -16.44 6.32 8.92
C GLY A 92 -15.45 6.24 7.75
N ALA A 93 -15.59 7.16 6.79
CA ALA A 93 -14.64 7.35 5.70
C ALA A 93 -13.81 8.62 5.94
N TYR A 94 -12.49 8.52 5.82
CA TYR A 94 -11.57 9.64 5.97
C TYR A 94 -10.92 9.95 4.64
N VAL A 95 -11.25 11.10 4.05
CA VAL A 95 -10.63 11.56 2.81
C VAL A 95 -9.52 12.56 3.15
N ILE A 96 -8.32 12.26 2.69
CA ILE A 96 -7.13 13.09 2.90
C ILE A 96 -6.67 13.62 1.54
N VAL A 97 -6.27 14.89 1.52
CA VAL A 97 -5.64 15.54 0.36
C VAL A 97 -4.20 15.88 0.73
N VAL A 98 -3.24 15.36 -0.03
CA VAL A 98 -1.80 15.62 0.18
C VAL A 98 -1.16 16.17 -1.09
N PRO A 99 -0.37 17.26 -1.02
CA PRO A 99 0.44 17.70 -2.15
C PRO A 99 1.39 16.58 -2.58
N PHE A 100 1.55 16.36 -3.89
CA PHE A 100 2.46 15.32 -4.38
C PHE A 100 3.90 15.53 -3.93
N GLU A 101 4.30 16.81 -3.80
CA GLU A 101 5.64 17.17 -3.36
C GLU A 101 5.95 16.72 -1.93
N ASP A 102 4.94 16.53 -1.08
CA ASP A 102 5.10 16.12 0.32
C ASP A 102 5.23 14.62 0.49
N ILE A 103 4.94 13.83 -0.56
CA ILE A 103 5.09 12.38 -0.55
C ILE A 103 6.58 12.05 -0.69
N THR A 104 7.16 11.48 0.36
CA THR A 104 8.57 11.07 0.39
C THR A 104 8.77 9.64 -0.09
N ARG A 105 7.82 8.75 0.20
CA ARG A 105 7.87 7.34 -0.18
C ARG A 105 6.47 6.76 -0.30
N VAL A 106 6.30 5.83 -1.24
CA VAL A 106 5.12 4.98 -1.37
C VAL A 106 5.58 3.54 -1.25
N GLU A 107 4.98 2.78 -0.34
CA GLU A 107 5.20 1.35 -0.19
C GLU A 107 3.93 0.60 -0.60
N VAL A 108 4.11 -0.47 -1.39
CA VAL A 108 3.02 -1.36 -1.78
C VAL A 108 3.38 -2.76 -1.31
N PHE A 109 2.49 -3.33 -0.51
CA PHE A 109 2.63 -4.67 0.05
C PHE A 109 1.49 -5.55 -0.47
N ALA A 110 1.78 -6.80 -0.81
CA ALA A 110 0.79 -7.79 -1.20
C ALA A 110 0.83 -8.98 -0.22
N VAL A 111 -0.35 -9.47 0.16
CA VAL A 111 -0.51 -10.55 1.15
C VAL A 111 -1.69 -11.44 0.82
N HIS A 112 -1.55 -12.72 1.10
CA HIS A 112 -2.67 -13.65 1.03
C HIS A 112 -3.54 -13.47 2.28
N PRO A 113 -4.89 -13.40 2.16
CA PRO A 113 -5.78 -13.22 3.32
C PRO A 113 -5.51 -14.21 4.46
N ASP A 114 -5.23 -15.47 4.14
CA ASP A 114 -4.91 -16.51 5.14
C ASP A 114 -3.54 -16.33 5.83
N GLU A 115 -2.64 -15.55 5.22
CA GLU A 115 -1.30 -15.25 5.76
C GLU A 115 -1.27 -13.87 6.43
N LYS A 116 -2.41 -13.17 6.48
CA LYS A 116 -2.53 -11.85 7.11
C LYS A 116 -2.33 -12.02 8.63
N PRO A 117 -1.34 -11.36 9.24
CA PRO A 117 -1.18 -11.40 10.68
C PRO A 117 -2.46 -10.93 11.36
N THR A 118 -2.87 -11.63 12.42
CA THR A 118 -4.10 -11.32 13.18
C THR A 118 -3.99 -9.97 13.89
N GLU A 119 -2.77 -9.50 14.14
CA GLU A 119 -2.48 -8.14 14.59
C GLU A 119 -2.20 -7.24 13.38
N ASN A 120 -2.80 -6.05 13.36
CA ASN A 120 -2.44 -5.01 12.41
C ASN A 120 -0.93 -4.78 12.47
N LEU A 121 -0.20 -5.24 11.45
CA LEU A 121 1.24 -4.99 11.30
C LEU A 121 1.50 -3.50 11.52
N ARG A 122 2.04 -3.17 12.69
CA ARG A 122 2.62 -1.85 12.96
C ARG A 122 3.92 -1.81 12.19
N ILE A 123 3.86 -1.21 11.01
CA ILE A 123 5.02 -1.10 10.14
C ILE A 123 6.06 -0.22 10.84
N PRO A 124 7.31 -0.65 11.04
CA PRO A 124 8.27 -0.01 11.95
C PRO A 124 8.74 1.42 11.58
N GLY A 125 8.14 2.08 10.58
CA GLY A 125 8.26 3.53 10.38
C GLY A 125 7.57 4.37 11.46
N PHE A 126 6.78 3.74 12.34
CA PHE A 126 6.10 4.38 13.46
C PHE A 126 7.07 4.56 14.64
N ARG A 127 7.61 5.77 14.84
CA ARG A 127 7.91 6.20 16.21
C ARG A 127 6.57 6.51 16.86
N ALA A 128 6.05 5.60 17.70
CA ALA A 128 5.30 6.09 18.85
C ALA A 128 6.25 7.05 19.57
N GLY A 129 5.87 8.32 19.69
CA GLY A 129 6.67 9.30 20.40
C GLY A 129 7.16 8.68 21.69
N ALA A 130 8.47 8.81 21.95
CA ALA A 130 9.02 8.47 23.25
C ALA A 130 8.24 9.29 24.29
N GLY A 131 7.33 8.62 24.99
CA GLY A 131 6.79 9.12 26.23
C GLY A 131 7.85 8.88 27.30
N GLU A 132 8.75 9.85 27.47
CA GLU A 132 9.46 10.00 28.73
C GLU A 132 8.43 10.07 29.87
N GLY A 133 8.54 9.14 30.80
CA GLY A 133 7.76 9.08 32.03
C GLY A 133 8.59 8.43 33.12
N ARG A 134 9.34 9.28 33.83
CA ARG A 134 9.99 9.15 35.15
C ARG A 134 9.60 7.91 35.99
N ASP A 135 10.61 7.21 36.49
CA ASP A 135 11.08 7.33 37.88
C ASP A 135 12.57 6.98 37.98
#